data_AF-A0A1C6NIR0-F1
#
_entry.id   AF-A0A1C6NIR0-F1
#
_cell.length_a   1.000
_cell.length_b   1.000
_cell.length_c   1.000
_cell.angle_alpha   90.00
_cell.angle_beta   90.00
_cell.angle_gamma   90.00
#
_symmetry.space_group_name_H-M   'P 1'
#
loop_
_entity.id
_entity.type
_entity.pdbx_description
1 polymer ?
#
loop_
_entity_poly.entity_id
_entity_poly.type
_entity_poly.pdbx_seq_one_letter_code
_entity_poly.pdbx_strand_id
1 'polypeptide(L)'
;MTSPVDLPELPELPGEGLPGLFEGTVPPGVYRCDSVGPDVLMQAEAADWTGAVIDLSDVTTKAEFMDRCATGLEFPDWFGRNWDALADSLTDLSWWGETNGYMLMTAGWPGFEQADPASAVTAVNVFTAAVGYWTVRSAPLTVLLG
;
A
#
# COMPACT_ATOMS: atom_id res chain seq x y z
N MET A 1 18.32 -18.73 -17.83
CA MET A 1 18.52 -18.56 -16.38
C MET A 1 18.07 -17.14 -16.05
N THR A 2 16.79 -16.96 -15.75
CA THR A 2 16.30 -15.68 -15.20
C THR A 2 16.92 -15.56 -13.82
N SER A 3 17.73 -14.53 -13.61
CA SER A 3 18.19 -14.16 -12.27
C SER A 3 16.97 -14.07 -11.34
N PRO A 4 17.06 -14.55 -10.09
CA PRO A 4 16.02 -14.26 -9.11
C PRO A 4 15.88 -12.73 -9.06
N VAL A 5 14.66 -12.24 -9.30
CA VAL A 5 14.37 -10.82 -9.12
C VAL A 5 14.56 -10.58 -7.63
N ASP A 6 15.58 -9.80 -7.27
CA ASP A 6 15.88 -9.50 -5.88
C ASP A 6 14.74 -8.63 -5.35
N LEU A 7 13.87 -9.22 -4.54
CA LEU A 7 12.79 -8.48 -3.89
C LEU A 7 13.47 -7.54 -2.88
N PRO A 8 13.12 -6.24 -2.86
CA PRO A 8 13.62 -5.37 -1.81
C PRO A 8 13.30 -6.01 -0.43
N GLU A 9 14.30 -6.09 0.45
CA GLU A 9 14.09 -6.52 1.83
C GLU A 9 13.18 -5.51 2.52
N LEU A 10 11.88 -5.79 2.52
CA LEU A 10 10.89 -4.96 3.18
C LEU A 10 10.94 -5.18 4.69
N PRO A 11 10.96 -4.10 5.49
CA PRO A 11 10.92 -4.23 6.93
C PRO A 11 9.58 -4.80 7.39
N GLU A 12 9.63 -5.60 8.45
CA GLU A 12 8.44 -5.93 9.24
C GLU A 12 7.97 -4.68 9.98
N LEU A 13 6.67 -4.54 10.23
CA LEU A 13 6.18 -3.47 11.09
C LEU A 13 6.81 -3.62 12.50
N PRO A 14 7.50 -2.59 13.03
CA PRO A 14 8.19 -2.69 14.32
C PRO A 14 7.21 -2.93 15.48
N GLY A 15 7.71 -3.39 16.63
CA GLY A 15 6.88 -3.80 17.79
C GLY A 15 6.04 -2.69 18.44
N GLU A 16 6.33 -1.42 18.17
CA GLU A 16 5.45 -0.27 18.50
C GLU A 16 4.18 -0.24 17.63
N GLY A 17 4.17 -1.00 16.54
CA GLY A 17 3.01 -1.40 15.73
C GLY A 17 2.31 -0.24 15.04
N LEU A 18 1.01 -0.44 14.80
CA LEU A 18 0.11 0.56 14.24
C LEU A 18 0.01 1.83 15.10
N PRO A 19 -0.06 1.76 16.46
CA PRO A 19 -0.09 2.97 17.28
C PRO A 19 1.10 3.90 17.04
N GLY A 20 2.30 3.34 16.89
CA GLY A 20 3.50 4.14 16.63
C GLY A 20 3.47 4.87 15.29
N LEU A 21 2.78 4.34 14.26
CA LEU A 21 2.57 5.05 13.00
C LEU A 21 1.67 6.28 13.19
N PHE A 22 0.60 6.14 13.96
CA PHE A 22 -0.34 7.22 14.23
C PHE A 22 0.26 8.31 15.12
N GLU A 23 1.11 7.94 16.06
CA GLU A 23 1.82 8.85 16.97
C GLU A 23 3.10 9.45 16.35
N GLY A 24 3.52 8.94 15.18
CA GLY A 24 4.74 9.37 14.49
C GLY A 24 6.04 8.90 15.14
N THR A 25 5.99 7.93 16.06
CA THR A 25 7.19 7.29 16.64
C THR A 25 7.78 6.25 15.69
N VAL A 26 6.93 5.68 14.81
CA VAL A 26 7.33 4.84 13.67
C VAL A 26 7.24 5.69 12.40
N PRO A 27 8.32 5.76 11.57
CA PRO A 27 8.27 6.52 10.34
C PRO A 27 7.28 5.92 9.33
N PRO A 28 6.71 6.72 8.42
CA PRO A 28 5.94 6.17 7.30
C PRO A 28 6.83 5.32 6.38
N GLY A 29 6.28 4.22 5.89
CA GLY A 29 7.04 3.20 5.18
C GLY A 29 6.17 2.20 4.43
N VAL A 30 6.83 1.27 3.74
CA VAL A 30 6.21 0.05 3.22
C VAL A 30 6.63 -1.08 4.14
N TYR A 31 5.68 -1.71 4.82
CA TYR A 31 5.93 -2.75 5.82
C TYR A 31 5.24 -4.05 5.47
N ARG A 32 5.87 -5.18 5.78
CA ARG A 32 5.16 -6.47 5.86
C ARG A 32 4.39 -6.57 7.18
N CYS A 33 3.25 -7.23 7.14
CA CYS A 33 2.37 -7.48 8.28
C CYS A 33 1.76 -8.88 8.15
N ASP A 34 1.55 -9.58 9.26
CA ASP A 34 0.99 -10.94 9.23
C ASP A 34 -0.45 -10.99 8.69
N SER A 35 -1.22 -9.93 8.90
CA SER A 35 -2.55 -9.77 8.31
C SER A 35 -3.04 -8.33 8.46
N VAL A 36 -3.78 -7.86 7.47
CA VAL A 36 -4.57 -6.63 7.55
C VAL A 36 -6.05 -7.00 7.70
N GLY A 37 -6.79 -6.24 8.51
CA GLY A 37 -8.19 -6.55 8.79
C GLY A 37 -8.98 -5.36 9.33
N PRO A 38 -10.27 -5.56 9.66
CA PRO A 38 -11.17 -4.50 10.12
C PRO A 38 -10.65 -3.73 11.34
N ASP A 39 -9.91 -4.40 12.21
CA ASP A 39 -9.32 -3.77 13.41
C ASP A 39 -8.27 -2.70 13.06
N VAL A 40 -7.56 -2.85 11.95
CA VAL A 40 -6.56 -1.87 11.49
C VAL A 40 -7.26 -0.62 10.96
N LEU A 41 -8.31 -0.79 10.15
CA LEU A 41 -9.13 0.31 9.66
C LEU A 41 -9.79 1.08 10.81
N MET A 42 -10.34 0.37 11.81
CA MET A 42 -10.96 0.98 12.98
C MET A 42 -9.96 1.79 13.81
N GLN A 43 -8.71 1.32 13.93
CA GLN A 43 -7.64 2.07 14.59
C GLN A 43 -7.20 3.30 13.78
N ALA A 44 -7.09 3.17 12.46
CA ALA A 44 -6.78 4.30 11.59
C ALA A 44 -7.87 5.39 11.69
N GLU A 45 -9.15 5.02 11.59
CA GLU A 45 -10.27 5.95 11.73
C GLU A 45 -10.25 6.65 13.11
N ALA A 46 -9.99 5.90 14.19
CA ALA A 46 -9.90 6.47 15.54
C ALA A 46 -8.73 7.48 15.70
N ALA A 47 -7.69 7.36 14.87
CA ALA A 47 -6.57 8.30 14.80
C ALA A 47 -6.78 9.42 13.77
N ASP A 48 -7.96 9.49 13.13
CA ASP A 48 -8.28 10.42 12.04
C ASP A 48 -7.33 10.21 10.83
N TRP A 49 -7.03 8.93 10.55
CA TRP A 49 -6.36 8.46 9.33
C TRP A 49 -7.39 7.88 8.36
N THR A 50 -7.16 8.11 7.08
CA THR A 50 -7.98 7.55 6.00
C THR A 50 -7.23 6.39 5.38
N GLY A 51 -7.89 5.24 5.24
CA GLY A 51 -7.25 4.06 4.67
C GLY A 51 -8.18 3.15 3.92
N ALA A 52 -7.58 2.27 3.13
CA ALA A 52 -8.27 1.35 2.26
C ALA A 52 -7.55 0.00 2.19
N VAL A 53 -8.33 -1.06 1.92
CA VAL A 53 -7.82 -2.43 1.78
C VAL A 53 -7.96 -2.88 0.34
N ILE A 54 -6.87 -3.36 -0.23
CA ILE A 54 -6.80 -4.01 -1.54
C ILE A 54 -6.76 -5.52 -1.31
N ASP A 55 -7.83 -6.23 -1.67
CA ASP A 55 -7.87 -7.68 -1.59
C ASP A 55 -7.17 -8.32 -2.80
N LEU A 56 -6.03 -8.97 -2.55
CA LEU A 56 -5.19 -9.65 -3.53
C LEU A 56 -5.28 -11.18 -3.43
N SER A 57 -6.19 -11.75 -2.62
CA SER A 57 -6.22 -13.18 -2.28
C SER A 57 -6.31 -14.11 -3.50
N ASP A 58 -6.96 -13.65 -4.58
CA ASP A 58 -7.12 -14.38 -5.84
C ASP A 58 -6.39 -13.71 -7.03
N VAL A 59 -5.43 -12.83 -6.75
CA VAL A 59 -4.71 -12.08 -7.78
C VAL A 59 -3.43 -12.81 -8.16
N THR A 60 -3.29 -13.14 -9.44
CA THR A 60 -2.12 -13.87 -9.96
C THR A 60 -1.42 -13.14 -11.10
N THR A 61 -1.96 -12.01 -11.55
CA THR A 61 -1.44 -11.25 -12.68
C THR A 61 -1.42 -9.75 -12.41
N LYS A 62 -0.53 -9.03 -13.10
CA LYS A 62 -0.53 -7.56 -13.14
C LYS A 62 -1.91 -6.95 -13.45
N ALA A 63 -2.65 -7.52 -14.41
CA ALA A 63 -3.91 -6.96 -14.84
C ALA A 63 -4.95 -7.00 -13.71
N GLU A 64 -5.07 -8.16 -13.05
CA GLU A 64 -5.93 -8.34 -11.88
C GLU A 64 -5.50 -7.42 -10.72
N PHE A 65 -4.19 -7.29 -10.49
CA PHE A 65 -3.65 -6.36 -9.48
C PHE A 65 -4.11 -4.92 -9.73
N MET A 66 -4.00 -4.44 -10.98
CA MET A 66 -4.46 -3.10 -11.35
C MET A 66 -5.96 -2.91 -11.13
N ASP A 67 -6.77 -3.92 -11.43
CA ASP A 67 -8.22 -3.88 -11.19
C ASP A 67 -8.56 -3.87 -9.69
N ARG A 68 -7.81 -4.61 -8.88
CA ARG A 68 -7.95 -4.58 -7.41
C ARG A 68 -7.52 -3.23 -6.83
N CYS A 69 -6.42 -2.64 -7.29
CA CYS A 69 -6.03 -1.28 -6.89
C CYS A 69 -7.12 -0.26 -7.25
N ALA A 70 -7.62 -0.29 -8.48
CA ALA A 70 -8.64 0.64 -8.93
C ALA A 70 -9.90 0.57 -8.07
N THR A 71 -10.34 -0.65 -7.75
CA THR A 71 -11.54 -0.88 -6.94
C THR A 71 -11.30 -0.55 -5.47
N GLY A 72 -10.22 -1.08 -4.89
CA GLY A 72 -9.94 -0.96 -3.45
C GLY A 72 -9.56 0.45 -3.03
N LEU A 73 -8.91 1.22 -3.92
CA LEU A 73 -8.53 2.61 -3.65
C LEU A 73 -9.54 3.64 -4.18
N GLU A 74 -10.64 3.16 -4.76
CA GLU A 74 -11.71 3.97 -5.36
C GLU A 74 -11.18 4.96 -6.41
N PHE A 75 -10.24 4.49 -7.24
CA PHE A 75 -9.66 5.33 -8.28
C PHE A 75 -10.71 5.76 -9.31
N PRO A 76 -10.57 6.97 -9.89
CA PRO A 76 -11.48 7.45 -10.93
C PRO A 76 -11.54 6.54 -12.17
N ASP A 77 -12.66 6.60 -12.91
CA ASP A 77 -12.91 5.79 -14.11
C ASP A 77 -11.83 5.91 -15.20
N TRP A 78 -11.09 7.02 -15.22
CA TRP A 78 -9.99 7.26 -16.16
C TRP A 78 -8.67 6.59 -15.76
N PHE A 79 -8.63 5.83 -14.67
CA PHE A 79 -7.44 5.10 -14.23
C PHE A 79 -6.87 4.18 -15.33
N GLY A 80 -5.63 4.47 -15.73
CA GLY A 80 -4.98 3.87 -16.90
C GLY A 80 -4.50 2.43 -16.74
N ARG A 81 -4.69 1.79 -15.57
CA ARG A 81 -4.37 0.38 -15.29
C ARG A 81 -2.96 -0.04 -15.68
N ASN A 82 -1.99 0.82 -15.38
CA ASN A 82 -0.57 0.57 -15.59
C ASN A 82 0.24 1.15 -14.43
N TRP A 83 1.54 0.85 -14.38
CA TRP A 83 2.41 1.23 -13.25
C TRP A 83 2.57 2.74 -13.11
N ASP A 84 2.68 3.48 -14.21
CA ASP A 84 2.79 4.93 -14.18
C ASP A 84 1.48 5.56 -13.68
N ALA A 85 0.34 5.07 -14.19
CA ALA A 85 -0.97 5.52 -13.72
C ALA A 85 -1.20 5.23 -12.22
N LEU A 86 -0.70 4.10 -11.72
CA LEU A 86 -0.75 3.76 -10.30
C LEU A 86 0.12 4.73 -9.49
N ALA A 87 1.35 5.00 -9.93
CA ALA A 87 2.23 5.96 -9.28
C ALA A 87 1.59 7.36 -9.23
N ASP A 88 1.05 7.83 -10.35
CA ASP A 88 0.37 9.13 -10.43
C ASP A 88 -0.81 9.18 -9.45
N SER A 89 -1.68 8.17 -9.47
CA SER A 89 -2.86 8.11 -8.60
C SER A 89 -2.50 8.04 -7.12
N LEU A 90 -1.44 7.31 -6.75
CA LEU A 90 -0.99 7.23 -5.36
C LEU A 90 -0.32 8.53 -4.86
N THR A 91 0.06 9.44 -5.77
CA THR A 91 0.60 10.77 -5.41
C THR A 91 -0.46 11.87 -5.43
N ASP A 92 -1.70 11.53 -5.79
CA ASP A 92 -2.88 12.41 -5.74
C ASP A 92 -4.06 11.64 -5.12
N LEU A 93 -4.10 11.56 -3.80
CA LEU A 93 -5.19 10.91 -3.05
C LEU A 93 -6.28 11.91 -2.64
N SER A 94 -6.47 12.98 -3.43
CA SER A 94 -7.36 14.10 -3.06
C SER A 94 -8.83 13.71 -2.83
N TRP A 95 -9.31 12.62 -3.43
CA TRP A 95 -10.67 12.11 -3.22
C TRP A 95 -10.89 11.43 -1.86
N TRP A 96 -9.82 11.11 -1.13
CA TRP A 96 -9.90 10.59 0.25
C TRP A 96 -10.11 11.70 1.30
N GLY A 97 -10.00 12.97 0.90
CA GLY A 97 -10.24 14.11 1.78
C GLY A 97 -9.07 14.46 2.70
N GLU A 98 -9.30 15.40 3.61
CA GLU A 98 -8.31 15.80 4.63
C GLU A 98 -8.21 14.73 5.72
N THR A 99 -6.98 14.45 6.17
CA THR A 99 -6.68 13.37 7.12
C THR A 99 -5.34 13.65 7.81
N ASN A 100 -5.09 13.02 8.97
CA ASN A 100 -3.78 13.05 9.63
C ASN A 100 -2.76 12.12 8.97
N GLY A 101 -3.22 11.18 8.15
CA GLY A 101 -2.38 10.28 7.37
C GLY A 101 -3.19 9.36 6.47
N TYR A 102 -2.51 8.77 5.49
CA TYR A 102 -3.07 7.80 4.56
C TYR A 102 -2.53 6.41 4.85
N MET A 103 -3.40 5.41 4.81
CA MET A 103 -3.02 4.01 5.03
C MET A 103 -3.52 3.10 3.90
N LEU A 104 -2.59 2.57 3.11
CA LEU A 104 -2.89 1.55 2.11
C LEU A 104 -2.58 0.18 2.70
N MET A 105 -3.52 -0.75 2.62
CA MET A 105 -3.36 -2.11 3.11
C MET A 105 -3.60 -3.08 1.95
N THR A 106 -2.80 -4.14 1.86
CA THR A 106 -3.10 -5.28 0.98
C THR A 106 -3.35 -6.51 1.83
N ALA A 107 -4.38 -7.29 1.48
CA ALA A 107 -4.59 -8.62 2.01
C ALA A 107 -4.20 -9.66 0.95
N GLY A 108 -3.53 -10.74 1.32
CA GLY A 108 -3.14 -11.80 0.36
C GLY A 108 -1.90 -11.48 -0.48
N TRP A 109 -1.09 -10.51 -0.06
CA TRP A 109 0.18 -10.14 -0.71
C TRP A 109 1.12 -11.31 -0.93
N PRO A 110 1.36 -12.23 0.04
CA PRO A 110 2.28 -13.34 -0.19
C PRO A 110 1.86 -14.24 -1.36
N GLY A 111 0.55 -14.38 -1.60
CA GLY A 111 0.01 -15.14 -2.73
C GLY A 111 0.32 -14.46 -4.07
N PHE A 112 0.07 -13.16 -4.16
CA PHE A 112 0.41 -12.37 -5.34
C PHE A 112 1.92 -12.33 -5.61
N GLU A 113 2.73 -12.12 -4.57
CA GLU A 113 4.20 -12.11 -4.64
C GLU A 113 4.76 -13.43 -5.18
N GLN A 114 4.17 -14.55 -4.78
CA GLN A 114 4.54 -15.87 -5.30
C GLN A 114 4.08 -16.09 -6.75
N ALA A 115 2.89 -15.61 -7.12
CA ALA A 115 2.30 -15.81 -8.44
C ALA A 115 2.97 -14.95 -9.53
N ASP A 116 3.26 -13.68 -9.25
CA ASP A 116 3.92 -12.75 -10.17
C ASP A 116 4.99 -11.90 -9.45
N PRO A 117 6.18 -12.49 -9.16
CA PRO A 117 7.24 -11.80 -8.42
C PRO A 117 7.73 -10.52 -9.10
N ALA A 118 7.73 -10.48 -10.43
CA ALA A 118 8.20 -9.32 -11.18
C ALA A 118 7.25 -8.12 -11.03
N SER A 119 5.93 -8.38 -11.06
CA SER A 119 4.93 -7.37 -10.78
C SER A 119 4.95 -6.95 -9.31
N ALA A 120 5.15 -7.88 -8.37
CA ALA A 120 5.26 -7.57 -6.95
C ALA A 120 6.44 -6.61 -6.65
N VAL A 121 7.63 -6.86 -7.23
CA VAL A 121 8.76 -5.93 -7.12
C VAL A 121 8.41 -4.54 -7.65
N THR A 122 7.72 -4.48 -8.80
CA THR A 122 7.34 -3.21 -9.40
C THR A 122 6.32 -2.47 -8.52
N ALA A 123 5.34 -3.17 -7.97
CA ALA A 123 4.36 -2.62 -7.04
C ALA A 123 5.04 -2.05 -5.78
N VAL A 124 5.98 -2.77 -5.17
CA VAL A 124 6.74 -2.28 -4.01
C VAL A 124 7.54 -1.02 -4.35
N ASN A 125 8.17 -0.95 -5.52
CA ASN A 125 8.90 0.24 -5.95
C ASN A 125 7.94 1.44 -6.10
N VAL A 126 6.76 1.24 -6.67
CA VAL A 126 5.73 2.27 -6.80
C VAL A 126 5.22 2.73 -5.44
N PHE A 127 4.91 1.80 -4.52
CA PHE A 127 4.50 2.13 -3.16
C PHE A 127 5.59 2.89 -2.39
N THR A 128 6.84 2.46 -2.50
CA THR A 128 7.98 3.13 -1.85
C THR A 128 8.16 4.56 -2.35
N ALA A 129 8.04 4.78 -3.67
CA ALA A 129 8.09 6.12 -4.25
C ALA A 129 6.92 7.00 -3.76
N ALA A 130 5.70 6.44 -3.71
CA ALA A 130 4.53 7.15 -3.22
C ALA A 130 4.66 7.53 -1.73
N VAL A 131 5.13 6.61 -0.87
CA VAL A 131 5.44 6.90 0.54
C VAL A 131 6.43 8.06 0.63
N GLY A 132 7.56 7.99 -0.10
CA GLY A 132 8.56 9.05 -0.10
C GLY A 132 8.02 10.40 -0.57
N TYR A 133 7.06 10.42 -1.50
CA TYR A 133 6.35 11.62 -1.90
C TYR A 133 5.54 12.21 -0.74
N TRP A 134 4.79 11.40 0.03
CA TRP A 134 3.96 11.90 1.12
C TRP A 134 4.72 12.23 2.41
N THR A 135 5.89 11.64 2.67
CA THR A 135 6.64 11.85 3.93
C THR A 135 6.96 13.31 4.25
N VAL A 136 7.11 14.18 3.25
CA VAL A 136 7.42 15.61 3.44
C VAL A 136 6.17 16.51 3.46
N ARG A 137 4.98 15.93 3.35
CA ARG A 137 3.69 16.61 3.34
C ARG A 137 3.03 16.53 4.72
N SER A 138 1.91 17.24 4.90
CA SER A 138 1.20 17.30 6.18
C SER A 138 0.57 15.97 6.60
N ALA A 139 0.15 15.16 5.63
CA ALA A 139 -0.38 13.82 5.85
C ALA A 139 0.56 12.80 5.17
N PRO A 140 1.26 11.93 5.94
CA PRO A 140 2.12 10.91 5.38
C PRO A 140 1.30 9.74 4.80
N LEU A 141 1.90 8.95 3.92
CA LEU A 141 1.34 7.68 3.43
C LEU A 141 2.13 6.53 4.04
N THR A 142 1.44 5.51 4.54
CA THR A 142 2.03 4.22 4.93
C THR A 142 1.36 3.09 4.17
N VAL A 143 2.14 2.08 3.78
CA VAL A 143 1.65 0.89 3.09
C VAL A 143 1.94 -0.35 3.93
N LEU A 144 0.93 -1.18 4.16
CA LEU A 144 1.01 -2.44 4.87
C LEU A 144 0.72 -3.60 3.91
N LEU A 145 1.65 -4.54 3.83
CA LEU A 145 1.59 -5.70 2.94
C LEU A 145 1.37 -6.96 3.79
N GLY A 146 0.12 -7.44 3.85
CA GLY A 146 -0.26 -8.69 4.50
C GLY A 146 -1.09 -9.61 3.63
#